data_AF-A0A7R9U1W5-F1
#
_entry.id   AF-A0A7R9U1W5-F1
#
_cell.length_a   1.000
_cell.length_b   1.000
_cell.length_c   1.000
_cell.angle_alpha   90.00
_cell.angle_beta   90.00
_cell.angle_gamma   90.00
#
_symmetry.space_group_name_H-M   'P 1'
#
loop_
_entity.id
_entity.type
_entity.pdbx_description
1 polymer ?
#
loop_
_entity_poly.entity_id
_entity_poly.type
_entity_poly.pdbx_seq_one_letter_code
_entity_poly.pdbx_strand_id
1 'polypeptide(L)'
;SQREMAALRRGFRVARSVPEVDISALRCASAAVAERRQAALAIDAAFRDAGFLYVTGHGVDPGLTQVARDLSAAFFALGEADKLKLELRADTAYRGYQPLRMNVTKAVPDLHEGMDFYRDVEPGNLVDIDGIFVPETAAVAPELVGVNQWPEDVASLDEKLQRRTRELLRNAGIGGVQGYREFYNMYVDMMLALGSDIMRGVALGLDLPERYFEKYYDRSFWVLRALRYP
;
A
#
# COMPACT_ATOMS: atom_id res chain seq x y z
N SER A 1 21.12 -24.81 26.99
CA SER A 1 20.48 -25.78 27.91
C SER A 1 18.99 -25.89 27.61
N GLN A 2 18.32 -27.01 27.92
CA GLN A 2 16.86 -27.12 27.80
C GLN A 2 16.10 -26.05 28.61
N ARG A 3 16.73 -25.49 29.66
CA ARG A 3 16.20 -24.37 30.45
C ARG A 3 16.22 -23.03 29.71
N GLU A 4 17.22 -22.76 28.87
CA GLU A 4 17.27 -21.54 28.03
C GLU A 4 16.25 -21.58 26.89
N MET A 5 16.03 -22.75 26.28
CA MET A 5 14.98 -22.94 25.27
C MET A 5 13.56 -22.86 25.87
N ALA A 6 13.38 -23.25 27.13
CA ALA A 6 12.12 -23.07 27.85
C ALA A 6 11.86 -21.61 28.26
N ALA A 7 12.92 -20.81 28.50
CA ALA A 7 12.81 -19.37 28.76
C ALA A 7 12.44 -18.59 27.48
N LEU A 8 12.99 -18.96 26.33
CA LEU A 8 12.61 -18.43 25.01
C LEU A 8 11.14 -18.71 24.65
N ARG A 9 10.57 -19.82 25.12
CA ARG A 9 9.16 -20.17 24.93
C ARG A 9 8.18 -19.42 25.86
N ARG A 10 8.67 -18.71 26.88
CA ARG A 10 7.83 -17.96 27.83
C ARG A 10 7.48 -16.54 27.37
N GLY A 11 8.03 -16.08 26.24
CA GLY A 11 7.86 -14.71 25.75
C GLY A 11 6.83 -14.49 24.64
N PHE A 12 6.32 -15.56 24.01
CA PHE A 12 5.33 -15.42 22.94
C PHE A 12 4.09 -16.24 23.28
N ARG A 13 3.07 -15.58 23.84
CA ARG A 13 1.73 -16.17 23.87
C ARG A 13 1.25 -16.17 22.43
N VAL A 14 1.13 -17.35 21.82
CA VAL A 14 0.39 -17.48 20.56
C VAL A 14 -1.03 -17.02 20.84
N ALA A 15 -1.39 -15.83 20.35
CA ALA A 15 -2.76 -15.35 20.41
C ALA A 15 -3.65 -16.39 19.72
N ARG A 16 -4.73 -16.81 20.38
CA ARG A 16 -5.65 -17.85 19.87
C ARG A 16 -6.41 -17.39 18.60
N SER A 17 -6.39 -16.09 18.34
CA SER A 17 -6.91 -15.42 17.16
C SER A 17 -6.10 -14.14 16.94
N VAL A 18 -6.06 -13.65 15.70
CA VAL A 18 -5.47 -12.35 15.37
C VAL A 18 -6.24 -11.25 16.11
N PRO A 19 -5.58 -10.27 16.76
CA PRO A 19 -6.28 -9.14 17.36
C PRO A 19 -7.07 -8.35 16.31
N GLU A 20 -8.32 -8.04 16.62
CA GLU A 20 -9.16 -7.15 15.82
C GLU A 20 -9.36 -5.85 16.59
N VAL A 21 -9.12 -4.71 15.94
CA VAL A 21 -9.16 -3.39 16.56
C VAL A 21 -10.05 -2.44 15.76
N ASP A 22 -11.11 -1.96 16.41
CA ASP A 22 -11.99 -0.92 15.86
C ASP A 22 -11.32 0.45 16.00
N ILE A 23 -11.14 1.16 14.88
CA ILE A 23 -10.52 2.49 14.83
C ILE A 23 -11.52 3.63 14.56
N SER A 24 -12.83 3.38 14.63
CA SER A 24 -13.87 4.38 14.31
C SER A 24 -13.67 5.69 15.08
N ALA A 25 -13.24 5.60 16.35
CA ALA A 25 -12.98 6.77 17.18
C ALA A 25 -11.80 7.63 16.68
N LEU A 26 -10.78 7.02 16.07
CA LEU A 26 -9.62 7.74 15.52
C LEU A 26 -9.97 8.55 14.27
N ARG A 27 -11.07 8.18 13.60
CA ARG A 27 -11.56 8.81 12.37
C ARG A 27 -12.61 9.90 12.64
N CYS A 28 -13.18 9.89 13.84
CA CYS A 28 -14.24 10.79 14.22
C CYS A 28 -13.67 11.97 15.02
N ALA A 29 -13.66 13.15 14.39
CA ALA A 29 -13.16 14.38 15.03
C ALA A 29 -13.89 14.69 16.35
N SER A 30 -15.17 14.36 16.44
CA SER A 30 -16.00 14.56 17.64
C SER A 30 -15.95 13.42 18.65
N ALA A 31 -15.18 12.35 18.42
CA ALA A 31 -15.02 11.27 19.39
C ALA A 31 -14.43 11.78 20.71
N ALA A 32 -14.82 11.15 21.81
CA ALA A 32 -14.27 11.49 23.11
C ALA A 32 -12.79 11.11 23.19
N VAL A 33 -12.00 11.87 23.95
CA VAL A 33 -10.57 11.59 24.17
C VAL A 33 -10.36 10.17 24.72
N ALA A 34 -11.25 9.71 25.59
CA ALA A 34 -11.21 8.37 26.16
C ALA A 34 -11.40 7.27 25.10
N GLU A 35 -12.30 7.46 24.13
CA GLU A 35 -12.56 6.49 23.05
C GLU A 35 -11.36 6.38 22.11
N ARG A 36 -10.77 7.52 21.72
CA ARG A 36 -9.52 7.55 20.94
C ARG A 36 -8.38 6.85 21.69
N ARG A 37 -8.24 7.10 23.00
CA ARG A 37 -7.22 6.46 23.82
C ARG A 37 -7.45 4.96 23.98
N GLN A 38 -8.69 4.50 24.04
CA GLN A 38 -9.00 3.07 24.07
C GLN A 38 -8.59 2.36 22.78
N ALA A 39 -8.91 2.93 21.61
CA ALA A 39 -8.45 2.39 20.33
C ALA A 39 -6.91 2.37 20.24
N ALA A 40 -6.25 3.43 20.68
CA ALA A 40 -4.80 3.53 20.71
C ALA A 40 -4.13 2.46 21.59
N LEU A 41 -4.66 2.21 22.79
CA LEU A 41 -4.17 1.15 23.68
C LEU A 41 -4.38 -0.25 23.09
N ALA A 42 -5.47 -0.46 22.35
CA ALA A 42 -5.71 -1.72 21.65
C ALA A 42 -4.70 -1.94 20.50
N ILE A 43 -4.37 -0.89 19.74
CA ILE A 43 -3.31 -0.92 18.72
C ILE A 43 -1.95 -1.25 19.35
N ASP A 44 -1.56 -0.55 20.42
CA ASP A 44 -0.29 -0.80 21.12
C ASP A 44 -0.21 -2.24 21.63
N ALA A 45 -1.25 -2.74 22.29
CA ALA A 45 -1.31 -4.11 22.76
C ALA A 45 -1.20 -5.13 21.61
N ALA A 46 -1.92 -4.93 20.50
CA ALA A 46 -1.87 -5.85 19.36
C ALA A 46 -0.47 -5.90 18.72
N PHE A 47 0.20 -4.76 18.58
CA PHE A 47 1.56 -4.72 18.05
C PHE A 47 2.59 -5.33 19.01
N ARG A 48 2.46 -5.11 20.33
CA ARG A 48 3.39 -5.72 21.31
C ARG A 48 3.22 -7.23 21.44
N ASP A 49 1.99 -7.73 21.36
CA ASP A 49 1.68 -9.13 21.61
C ASP A 49 1.79 -9.99 20.36
N ALA A 50 1.14 -9.58 19.26
CA ALA A 50 1.08 -10.35 18.02
C ALA A 50 2.03 -9.84 16.94
N GLY A 51 2.33 -8.54 16.94
CA GLY A 51 3.06 -7.86 15.86
C GLY A 51 2.21 -7.52 14.64
N PHE A 52 0.90 -7.83 14.67
CA PHE A 52 -0.06 -7.55 13.61
C PHE A 52 -1.49 -7.50 14.16
N LEU A 53 -2.41 -6.87 13.41
CA LEU A 53 -3.83 -6.77 13.75
C LEU A 53 -4.71 -6.76 12.49
N TYR A 54 -5.98 -7.10 12.66
CA TYR A 54 -7.05 -6.68 11.76
C TYR A 54 -7.63 -5.34 12.24
N VAL A 55 -7.85 -4.44 11.30
CA VAL A 55 -8.48 -3.14 11.57
C VAL A 55 -9.94 -3.21 11.15
N THR A 56 -10.85 -2.73 11.98
CA THR A 56 -12.27 -2.52 11.66
C THR A 56 -12.67 -1.07 11.95
N GLY A 57 -13.87 -0.64 11.52
CA GLY A 57 -14.28 0.76 11.66
C GLY A 57 -13.51 1.75 10.76
N HIS A 58 -12.66 1.25 9.85
CA HIS A 58 -11.81 2.06 8.97
C HIS A 58 -12.56 2.79 7.86
N GLY A 59 -13.83 2.45 7.61
CA GLY A 59 -14.70 3.14 6.64
C GLY A 59 -14.32 3.02 5.16
N VAL A 60 -13.23 2.33 4.83
CA VAL A 60 -12.99 1.83 3.46
C VAL A 60 -14.15 0.95 3.02
N ASP A 61 -14.77 1.30 1.89
CA ASP A 61 -15.84 0.52 1.29
C ASP A 61 -15.30 -0.85 0.81
N PRO A 62 -15.87 -1.97 1.28
CA PRO A 62 -15.51 -3.30 0.81
C PRO A 62 -15.59 -3.47 -0.72
N GLY A 63 -16.51 -2.76 -1.38
CA GLY A 63 -16.65 -2.73 -2.83
C GLY A 63 -15.41 -2.19 -3.54
N LEU A 64 -14.76 -1.16 -2.99
CA LEU A 64 -13.51 -0.62 -3.56
C LEU A 64 -12.38 -1.65 -3.49
N THR A 65 -12.28 -2.37 -2.38
CA THR A 65 -11.25 -3.42 -2.24
C THR A 65 -11.51 -4.56 -3.24
N GLN A 66 -12.77 -4.90 -3.50
CA GLN A 66 -13.13 -5.88 -4.53
C GLN A 66 -12.75 -5.39 -5.93
N VAL A 67 -13.02 -4.14 -6.26
CA VAL A 67 -12.63 -3.55 -7.56
C VAL A 67 -11.11 -3.56 -7.75
N ALA A 68 -10.33 -3.24 -6.71
CA ALA A 68 -8.87 -3.31 -6.77
C ALA A 68 -8.40 -4.74 -7.11
N ARG A 69 -8.99 -5.76 -6.47
CA ARG A 69 -8.71 -7.17 -6.78
C ARG A 69 -9.12 -7.54 -8.21
N ASP A 70 -10.28 -7.10 -8.67
CA ASP A 70 -10.78 -7.44 -10.01
C ASP A 70 -9.96 -6.77 -11.12
N LEU A 71 -9.52 -5.53 -10.91
CA LEU A 71 -8.62 -4.82 -11.83
C LEU A 71 -7.24 -5.47 -11.87
N SER A 72 -6.71 -5.87 -10.70
CA SER A 72 -5.47 -6.63 -10.61
C SER A 72 -5.59 -7.97 -11.36
N ALA A 73 -6.68 -8.72 -11.15
CA ALA A 73 -6.94 -9.97 -11.85
C ALA A 73 -7.07 -9.77 -13.37
N ALA A 74 -7.75 -8.70 -13.81
CA ALA A 74 -7.89 -8.37 -15.23
C ALA A 74 -6.53 -8.07 -15.89
N PHE A 75 -5.64 -7.37 -15.19
CA PHE A 75 -4.28 -7.13 -15.66
C PHE A 75 -3.47 -8.43 -15.78
N PHE A 76 -3.47 -9.27 -14.74
CA PHE A 76 -2.66 -10.49 -14.75
C PHE A 76 -3.17 -11.58 -15.70
N ALA A 77 -4.43 -11.49 -16.14
CA ALA A 77 -5.01 -12.32 -17.20
C ALA A 77 -4.53 -11.94 -18.62
N LEU A 78 -3.74 -10.89 -18.78
CA LEU A 78 -3.08 -10.55 -20.03
C LEU A 78 -1.97 -11.57 -20.36
N GLY A 79 -1.63 -11.66 -21.66
CA GLY A 79 -0.49 -12.46 -22.10
C GLY A 79 0.81 -11.92 -21.53
N GLU A 80 1.81 -12.79 -21.34
CA GLU A 80 3.11 -12.38 -20.79
C GLU A 80 3.76 -11.26 -21.62
N ALA A 81 3.72 -11.37 -22.95
CA ALA A 81 4.24 -10.34 -23.85
C ALA A 81 3.56 -8.95 -23.68
N ASP A 82 2.30 -8.93 -23.24
CA ASP A 82 1.58 -7.70 -22.94
C ASP A 82 1.99 -7.10 -21.60
N LYS A 83 2.13 -7.95 -20.58
CA LYS A 83 2.58 -7.53 -19.23
C LYS A 83 4.02 -7.02 -19.25
N LEU A 84 4.91 -7.67 -20.01
CA LEU A 84 6.31 -7.26 -20.16
C LEU A 84 6.51 -5.89 -20.83
N LYS A 85 5.49 -5.33 -21.50
CA LYS A 85 5.56 -3.95 -22.01
C LYS A 85 5.65 -2.92 -20.89
N LEU A 86 5.19 -3.28 -19.69
CA LEU A 86 5.26 -2.47 -18.49
C LEU A 86 6.35 -2.99 -17.54
N GLU A 87 7.30 -3.80 -18.00
CA GLU A 87 8.32 -4.40 -17.12
C GLU A 87 9.03 -3.34 -16.27
N LEU A 88 9.18 -3.67 -15.00
CA LEU A 88 9.91 -2.89 -14.03
C LEU A 88 11.42 -3.01 -14.27
N ARG A 89 12.07 -1.87 -14.48
CA ARG A 89 13.50 -1.77 -14.79
C ARG A 89 14.11 -0.53 -14.12
N ALA A 90 15.44 -0.44 -14.14
CA ALA A 90 16.13 0.74 -13.61
C ALA A 90 15.73 2.04 -14.36
N ASP A 91 15.53 1.97 -15.67
CA ASP A 91 15.11 3.12 -16.51
C ASP A 91 13.63 3.49 -16.33
N THR A 92 12.82 2.63 -15.70
CA THR A 92 11.43 2.93 -15.32
C THR A 92 11.33 3.36 -13.85
N ALA A 93 12.45 3.77 -13.24
CA ALA A 93 12.57 4.08 -11.81
C ALA A 93 12.03 2.96 -10.90
N TYR A 94 12.12 1.70 -11.36
CA TYR A 94 11.58 0.54 -10.68
C TYR A 94 10.06 0.61 -10.42
N ARG A 95 9.28 1.18 -11.35
CA ARG A 95 7.81 1.03 -11.39
C ARG A 95 7.41 0.04 -12.48
N GLY A 96 6.29 -0.67 -12.30
CA GLY A 96 5.69 -1.52 -13.32
C GLY A 96 5.63 -3.01 -12.97
N TYR A 97 5.56 -3.84 -14.00
CA TYR A 97 5.34 -5.28 -13.93
C TYR A 97 6.59 -6.06 -13.52
N GLN A 98 6.42 -6.99 -12.58
CA GLN A 98 7.41 -7.97 -12.17
C GLN A 98 6.95 -9.38 -12.59
N PRO A 99 7.68 -10.07 -13.47
CA PRO A 99 7.39 -11.45 -13.83
C PRO A 99 7.66 -12.40 -12.66
N LEU A 100 7.11 -13.61 -12.78
CA LEU A 100 7.36 -14.69 -11.83
C LEU A 100 8.86 -14.90 -11.60
N ARG A 101 9.24 -15.20 -10.35
CA ARG A 101 10.62 -15.49 -9.93
C ARG A 101 11.59 -14.30 -10.01
N MET A 102 11.11 -13.09 -10.31
CA MET A 102 11.95 -11.88 -10.28
C MET A 102 12.38 -11.53 -8.85
N ASN A 103 11.45 -11.59 -7.89
CA ASN A 103 11.78 -11.36 -6.48
C ASN A 103 12.43 -12.60 -5.87
N VAL A 104 13.49 -12.41 -5.07
CA VAL A 104 14.23 -13.49 -4.41
C VAL A 104 14.27 -13.24 -2.91
N THR A 105 13.55 -14.07 -2.15
CA THR A 105 13.52 -14.01 -0.68
C THR A 105 14.36 -15.15 -0.10
N LYS A 106 15.39 -14.83 0.69
CA LYS A 106 16.31 -15.84 1.28
C LYS A 106 16.90 -16.81 0.24
N ALA A 107 17.32 -16.26 -0.90
CA ALA A 107 17.85 -17.00 -2.06
C ALA A 107 16.84 -17.94 -2.76
N VAL A 108 15.56 -17.88 -2.40
CA VAL A 108 14.48 -18.62 -3.08
C VAL A 108 13.68 -17.64 -3.94
N PRO A 109 13.52 -17.91 -5.25
CA PRO A 109 12.66 -17.09 -6.09
C PRO A 109 11.20 -17.19 -5.66
N ASP A 110 10.55 -16.05 -5.48
CA ASP A 110 9.16 -15.99 -5.10
C ASP A 110 8.25 -16.44 -6.25
N LEU A 111 7.16 -17.12 -5.92
CA LEU A 111 6.15 -17.58 -6.87
C LEU A 111 4.97 -16.60 -6.94
N HIS A 112 5.28 -15.33 -7.19
CA HIS A 112 4.28 -14.30 -7.50
C HIS A 112 4.74 -13.44 -8.67
N GLU A 113 3.76 -12.92 -9.40
CA GLU A 113 3.95 -11.79 -10.29
C GLU A 113 3.33 -10.54 -9.65
N GLY A 114 3.87 -9.38 -9.98
CA GLY A 114 3.53 -8.12 -9.33
C GLY A 114 3.33 -6.97 -10.31
N MET A 115 2.50 -6.00 -9.94
CA MET A 115 2.43 -4.69 -10.57
C MET A 115 2.67 -3.65 -9.47
N ASP A 116 3.79 -2.95 -9.60
CA ASP A 116 4.37 -2.11 -8.57
C ASP A 116 4.16 -0.63 -8.92
N PHE A 117 3.39 0.07 -8.09
CA PHE A 117 3.09 1.49 -8.17
C PHE A 117 3.72 2.23 -7.00
N TYR A 118 4.35 3.35 -7.28
CA TYR A 118 5.11 4.14 -6.33
C TYR A 118 4.63 5.58 -6.40
N ARG A 119 4.96 6.42 -5.42
CA ARG A 119 4.69 7.85 -5.54
C ARG A 119 5.30 8.42 -6.83
N ASP A 120 4.47 9.09 -7.63
CA ASP A 120 4.93 9.85 -8.79
C ASP A 120 5.84 10.98 -8.33
N VAL A 121 7.05 11.04 -8.89
CA VAL A 121 8.01 12.12 -8.66
C VAL A 121 8.46 12.63 -10.03
N GLU A 122 7.93 13.78 -10.42
CA GLU A 122 8.30 14.46 -11.66
C GLU A 122 9.67 15.13 -11.53
N PRO A 123 10.51 15.12 -12.57
CA PRO A 123 11.74 15.92 -12.60
C PRO A 123 11.46 17.40 -12.30
N GLY A 124 12.17 17.98 -11.32
CA GLY A 124 11.99 19.38 -10.90
C GLY A 124 10.91 19.61 -9.83
N ASN A 125 10.02 18.64 -9.59
CA ASN A 125 9.15 18.67 -8.42
C ASN A 125 9.95 18.12 -7.23
N LEU A 126 10.52 19.04 -6.46
CA LEU A 126 11.22 18.74 -5.20
C LEU A 126 10.29 18.00 -4.25
N VAL A 127 10.37 16.68 -4.20
CA VAL A 127 9.76 15.91 -3.12
C VAL A 127 10.85 15.68 -2.09
N ASP A 128 10.74 16.39 -0.97
CA ASP A 128 11.48 16.09 0.24
C ASP A 128 10.99 14.73 0.78
N ILE A 129 11.51 13.65 0.18
CA ILE A 129 11.44 12.30 0.70
C ILE A 129 12.68 12.18 1.57
N ASP A 130 12.57 12.49 2.86
CA ASP A 130 13.68 12.39 3.83
C ASP A 130 14.98 13.10 3.37
N GLY A 131 14.88 14.27 2.72
CA GLY A 131 16.02 15.06 2.28
C GLY A 131 16.59 14.70 0.90
N ILE A 132 15.92 13.84 0.11
CA ILE A 132 16.32 13.59 -1.29
C ILE A 132 16.01 14.83 -2.15
N PHE A 133 17.03 15.65 -2.39
CA PHE A 133 16.97 16.77 -3.32
C PHE A 133 17.33 16.29 -4.73
N VAL A 134 16.40 16.44 -5.68
CA VAL A 134 16.68 16.18 -7.10
C VAL A 134 16.92 17.52 -7.79
N PRO A 135 18.18 17.92 -8.05
CA PRO A 135 18.42 19.10 -8.86
C PRO A 135 17.92 18.86 -10.28
N GLU A 136 17.30 19.87 -10.89
CA GLU A 136 16.83 19.88 -12.29
C GLU A 136 17.94 19.51 -13.29
N THR A 137 19.20 19.66 -12.90
CA THR A 137 20.41 19.37 -13.68
C THR A 137 20.96 17.95 -13.50
N ALA A 138 20.30 17.08 -12.72
CA ALA A 138 20.74 15.71 -12.55
C ALA A 138 20.65 14.95 -13.88
N ALA A 139 21.81 14.63 -14.47
CA ALA A 139 21.91 13.90 -15.75
C ALA A 139 21.36 12.46 -15.70
N VAL A 140 21.09 11.96 -14.49
CA VAL A 140 20.42 10.70 -14.21
C VAL A 140 19.38 11.02 -13.14
N ALA A 141 18.10 10.73 -13.39
CA ALA A 141 17.09 10.80 -12.34
C ALA A 141 17.56 9.91 -11.17
N PRO A 142 17.57 10.39 -9.92
CA PRO A 142 17.97 9.57 -8.79
C PRO A 142 17.17 8.27 -8.75
N GLU A 143 17.76 7.21 -8.17
CA GLU A 143 17.04 5.95 -8.00
C GLU A 143 15.66 6.22 -7.37
N LEU A 144 14.63 5.59 -7.92
CA LEU A 144 13.23 5.71 -7.46
C LEU A 144 12.53 7.05 -7.75
N VAL A 145 13.14 7.95 -8.53
CA VAL A 145 12.51 9.18 -9.03
C VAL A 145 11.95 8.93 -10.43
N GLY A 146 10.62 8.98 -10.55
CA GLY A 146 9.94 8.84 -11.82
C GLY A 146 8.43 8.64 -11.65
N VAL A 147 7.74 8.54 -12.79
CA VAL A 147 6.30 8.33 -12.86
C VAL A 147 5.96 6.86 -13.04
N ASN A 148 4.78 6.46 -12.58
CA ASN A 148 4.26 5.12 -12.75
C ASN A 148 4.04 4.77 -14.23
N GLN A 149 4.28 3.50 -14.57
CA GLN A 149 3.89 2.93 -15.85
C GLN A 149 2.41 2.52 -15.78
N TRP A 150 1.54 3.16 -16.56
CA TRP A 150 0.12 2.85 -16.55
C TRP A 150 -0.29 2.03 -17.78
N PRO A 151 -1.16 1.02 -17.63
CA PRO A 151 -1.61 0.23 -18.77
C PRO A 151 -2.29 1.06 -19.86
N GLU A 152 -2.89 2.20 -19.52
CA GLU A 152 -3.47 3.13 -20.49
C GLU A 152 -2.46 3.78 -21.43
N ASP A 153 -1.18 3.90 -21.04
CA ASP A 153 -0.16 4.53 -21.88
C ASP A 153 0.39 3.56 -22.96
N VAL A 154 0.00 2.28 -22.90
CA VAL A 154 0.45 1.26 -23.83
C VAL A 154 -0.67 0.99 -24.84
N ALA A 155 -0.54 1.54 -26.05
CA ALA A 155 -1.55 1.46 -27.12
C ALA A 155 -2.02 0.02 -27.46
N SER A 156 -1.21 -1.00 -27.19
CA SER A 156 -1.58 -2.41 -27.42
C SER A 156 -2.34 -3.07 -26.27
N LEU A 157 -2.36 -2.47 -25.08
CA LEU A 157 -3.19 -2.87 -23.93
C LEU A 157 -4.56 -2.20 -23.94
N ASP A 158 -4.68 -1.14 -24.74
CA ASP A 158 -5.79 -0.18 -24.86
C ASP A 158 -7.16 -0.87 -24.87
N GLU A 159 -7.47 -1.72 -25.85
CA GLU A 159 -8.87 -2.13 -26.01
C GLU A 159 -9.37 -3.19 -25.02
N LYS A 160 -8.57 -4.22 -24.71
CA LYS A 160 -9.06 -5.37 -23.91
C LYS A 160 -9.11 -5.00 -22.43
N LEU A 161 -8.00 -4.50 -21.90
CA LEU A 161 -7.89 -4.16 -20.49
C LEU A 161 -8.78 -2.95 -20.17
N GLN A 162 -8.75 -1.87 -20.96
CA GLN A 162 -9.57 -0.70 -20.65
C GLN A 162 -11.07 -0.98 -20.78
N ARG A 163 -11.50 -1.84 -21.70
CA ARG A 163 -12.91 -2.26 -21.77
C ARG A 163 -13.32 -2.98 -20.48
N ARG A 164 -12.48 -3.90 -20.00
CA ARG A 164 -12.74 -4.60 -18.74
C ARG A 164 -12.71 -3.65 -17.54
N THR A 165 -11.75 -2.72 -17.49
CA THR A 165 -11.68 -1.68 -16.46
C THR A 165 -12.95 -0.82 -16.44
N ARG A 166 -13.38 -0.30 -17.58
CA ARG A 166 -14.61 0.51 -17.68
C ARG A 166 -15.86 -0.27 -17.27
N GLU A 167 -15.91 -1.58 -17.55
CA GLU A 167 -17.00 -2.44 -17.11
C GLU A 167 -17.01 -2.59 -15.57
N LEU A 168 -15.86 -2.92 -14.97
CA LEU A 168 -15.71 -3.10 -13.52
C LEU A 168 -16.07 -1.83 -12.76
N LEU A 169 -15.53 -0.68 -13.18
CA LEU A 169 -15.77 0.61 -12.55
C LEU A 169 -17.26 1.01 -12.62
N ARG A 170 -17.90 0.80 -13.78
CA ARG A 170 -19.33 1.07 -13.97
C ARG A 170 -20.19 0.19 -13.06
N ASN A 171 -19.89 -1.11 -12.99
CA ASN A 171 -20.65 -2.06 -12.17
C ASN A 171 -20.53 -1.77 -10.68
N ALA A 172 -19.37 -1.26 -10.25
CA ALA A 172 -19.15 -0.84 -8.88
C ALA A 172 -19.81 0.49 -8.50
N GLY A 173 -20.37 1.23 -9.48
CA GLY A 173 -21.01 2.53 -9.22
C GLY A 173 -20.04 3.62 -8.75
N ILE A 174 -18.75 3.49 -9.03
CA ILE A 174 -17.72 4.47 -8.65
C ILE A 174 -17.84 5.67 -9.59
N GLY A 175 -18.55 6.71 -9.15
CA GLY A 175 -18.75 7.93 -9.93
C GLY A 175 -17.44 8.68 -10.17
N GLY A 176 -17.24 9.18 -11.39
CA GLY A 176 -16.10 10.05 -11.74
C GLY A 176 -14.78 9.34 -12.03
N VAL A 177 -14.69 8.02 -11.84
CA VAL A 177 -13.49 7.21 -12.12
C VAL A 177 -13.69 6.43 -13.41
N GLN A 178 -12.87 6.70 -14.42
CA GLN A 178 -13.02 6.16 -15.78
C GLN A 178 -11.87 5.24 -16.19
N GLY A 179 -10.76 5.26 -15.44
CA GLY A 179 -9.53 4.55 -15.79
C GLY A 179 -8.95 3.70 -14.66
N TYR A 180 -8.01 2.85 -15.05
CA TYR A 180 -7.18 2.04 -14.15
C TYR A 180 -6.31 2.96 -13.30
N ARG A 181 -5.64 3.94 -13.93
CA ARG A 181 -4.83 4.98 -13.25
C ARG A 181 -5.66 5.74 -12.20
N GLU A 182 -6.79 6.29 -12.62
CA GLU A 182 -7.65 7.10 -11.74
C GLU A 182 -8.12 6.30 -10.53
N PHE A 183 -8.51 5.02 -10.74
CA PHE A 183 -8.92 4.15 -9.66
C PHE A 183 -7.80 3.91 -8.64
N TYR A 184 -6.60 3.52 -9.09
CA TYR A 184 -5.49 3.22 -8.18
C TYR A 184 -5.01 4.46 -7.44
N ASN A 185 -4.98 5.64 -8.08
CA ASN A 185 -4.66 6.89 -7.39
C ASN A 185 -5.68 7.22 -6.29
N MET A 186 -6.98 7.13 -6.60
CA MET A 186 -8.04 7.31 -5.59
C MET A 186 -7.92 6.27 -4.45
N TYR A 187 -7.62 5.01 -4.79
CA TYR A 187 -7.47 3.95 -3.80
C TYR A 187 -6.26 4.17 -2.89
N VAL A 188 -5.13 4.62 -3.45
CA VAL A 188 -3.93 5.00 -2.68
C VAL A 188 -4.23 6.15 -1.73
N ASP A 189 -4.89 7.22 -2.19
CA ASP A 189 -5.25 8.36 -1.33
C ASP A 189 -6.10 7.92 -0.13
N MET A 190 -7.05 7.02 -0.37
CA MET A 190 -7.85 6.41 0.69
C MET A 190 -7.01 5.57 1.67
N MET A 191 -6.05 4.79 1.17
CA MET A 191 -5.16 4.00 2.02
C MET A 191 -4.18 4.87 2.82
N LEU A 192 -3.72 5.99 2.26
CA LEU A 192 -2.88 6.96 2.95
C LEU A 192 -3.63 7.65 4.09
N ALA A 193 -4.89 8.03 3.86
CA ALA A 193 -5.75 8.57 4.91
C ALA A 193 -5.95 7.56 6.05
N LEU A 194 -6.26 6.30 5.72
CA LEU A 194 -6.36 5.21 6.69
C LEU A 194 -5.04 5.00 7.46
N GLY A 195 -3.90 4.99 6.75
CA GLY A 195 -2.58 4.90 7.37
C GLY A 195 -2.35 6.02 8.38
N SER A 196 -2.76 7.25 8.06
CA SER A 196 -2.67 8.38 8.98
C SER A 196 -3.52 8.18 10.24
N ASP A 197 -4.74 7.67 10.11
CA ASP A 197 -5.61 7.37 11.26
C ASP A 197 -4.97 6.30 12.18
N ILE A 198 -4.35 5.27 11.59
CA ILE A 198 -3.63 4.24 12.35
C ILE A 198 -2.41 4.84 13.05
N MET A 199 -1.62 5.67 12.36
CA MET A 199 -0.43 6.31 12.93
C MET A 199 -0.75 7.27 14.08
N ARG A 200 -1.90 7.95 14.04
CA ARG A 200 -2.42 8.72 15.19
C ARG A 200 -2.71 7.81 16.38
N GLY A 201 -3.32 6.65 16.14
CA GLY A 201 -3.53 5.61 17.15
C GLY A 201 -2.21 5.12 17.77
N VAL A 202 -1.20 4.85 16.93
CA VAL A 202 0.15 4.47 17.39
C VAL A 202 0.78 5.57 18.25
N ALA A 203 0.70 6.84 17.83
CA ALA A 203 1.23 7.95 18.61
C ALA A 203 0.59 8.03 20.00
N LEU A 204 -0.74 7.98 20.07
CA LEU A 204 -1.48 8.02 21.32
C LEU A 204 -1.16 6.81 22.22
N GLY A 205 -0.96 5.63 21.64
CA GLY A 205 -0.59 4.40 22.36
C GLY A 205 0.80 4.48 22.99
N LEU A 206 1.70 5.24 22.37
CA LEU A 206 3.04 5.56 22.88
C LEU A 206 3.07 6.78 23.81
N ASP A 207 1.91 7.32 24.19
CA ASP A 207 1.76 8.53 25.00
C ASP A 207 2.41 9.78 24.37
N LEU A 208 2.40 9.84 23.04
CA LEU A 208 2.87 10.98 22.24
C LEU A 208 1.69 11.87 21.80
N PRO A 209 1.96 13.13 21.38
CA PRO A 209 0.95 13.93 20.71
C PRO A 209 0.35 13.17 19.51
N GLU A 210 -0.97 13.26 19.32
CA GLU A 210 -1.70 12.49 18.30
C GLU A 210 -1.08 12.62 16.90
N ARG A 211 -0.57 13.80 16.55
CA ARG A 211 0.03 14.11 15.25
C ARG A 211 1.55 14.00 15.23
N TYR A 212 2.16 13.34 16.23
CA TYR A 212 3.61 13.28 16.39
C TYR A 212 4.34 12.78 15.14
N PHE A 213 3.76 11.77 14.47
CA PHE A 213 4.37 11.15 13.31
C PHE A 213 4.05 11.84 11.97
N GLU A 214 3.05 12.73 11.90
CA GLU A 214 2.58 13.32 10.63
C GLU A 214 3.72 13.97 9.84
N LYS A 215 4.67 14.63 10.51
CA LYS A 215 5.84 15.26 9.88
C LYS A 215 6.82 14.30 9.19
N TYR A 216 6.69 12.98 9.41
CA TYR A 216 7.54 11.96 8.79
C TYR A 216 6.85 11.29 7.60
N TYR A 217 5.56 11.54 7.38
CA TYR A 217 4.78 10.83 6.36
C TYR A 217 3.76 11.71 5.63
N ASP A 218 3.65 13.00 5.96
CA ASP A 218 2.90 14.00 5.17
C ASP A 218 3.40 14.08 3.72
N ARG A 219 4.66 13.66 3.51
CA ARG A 219 5.29 13.43 2.22
C ARG A 219 5.73 11.98 2.02
N SER A 220 4.95 11.01 2.50
CA SER A 220 5.22 9.58 2.34
C SER A 220 5.71 9.19 0.95
N PHE A 221 6.77 8.39 0.90
CA PHE A 221 7.11 7.60 -0.27
C PHE A 221 6.33 6.28 -0.24
N TRP A 222 5.10 6.33 -0.74
CA TRP A 222 4.23 5.17 -0.72
C TRP A 222 4.57 4.19 -1.84
N VAL A 223 4.28 2.91 -1.57
CA VAL A 223 4.38 1.81 -2.52
C VAL A 223 3.10 0.99 -2.43
N LEU A 224 2.46 0.75 -3.57
CA LEU A 224 1.35 -0.17 -3.74
C LEU A 224 1.80 -1.30 -4.67
N ARG A 225 1.61 -2.54 -4.23
CA ARG A 225 1.92 -3.72 -5.05
C ARG A 225 0.65 -4.54 -5.22
N ALA A 226 0.15 -4.63 -6.45
CA ALA A 226 -0.86 -5.61 -6.80
C ALA A 226 -0.14 -6.93 -7.11
N LEU A 227 -0.46 -8.00 -6.38
CA LEU A 227 0.25 -9.28 -6.49
C LEU A 227 -0.69 -10.39 -6.92
N ARG A 228 -0.20 -11.32 -7.73
CA ARG A 228 -0.87 -12.59 -8.05
C ARG A 228 0.05 -13.77 -7.77
N TYR A 229 -0.48 -14.70 -6.99
CA TYR A 229 0.12 -16.02 -6.75
C TYR A 229 -0.57 -17.05 -7.65
N PRO A 230 0.15 -17.75 -8.55
CA PRO A 230 -0.40 -18.78 -9.43
C PRO A 230 -0.91 -20.02 -8.70
#